data_AF-A0ABC9PGC9-F1
#
_entry.id   AF-A0ABC9PGC9-F1
#
_cell.length_a   1.000
_cell.length_b   1.000
_cell.length_c   1.000
_cell.angle_alpha   90.00
_cell.angle_beta   90.00
_cell.angle_gamma   90.00
#
_symmetry.space_group_name_H-M   'P 1'
#
loop_
_entity.id
_entity.type
_entity.pdbx_description
1 polymer ?
#
loop_
_entity_poly.entity_id
_entity_poly.type
_entity_poly.pdbx_seq_one_letter_code
_entity_poly.pdbx_strand_id
1 'polypeptide(L)'
;MIQRREVVGSGQTVNYALLSLFQYIASILVILVHCQRIFEHEDLHFIQKSMFGRMAVPFFLISSAYFFRVRWKREHGSTKLTLYIKGILKVYCFWSLVYLPYALTYFQSLHLPLYLAPLAILAALLYIGMSYQLWYIPAFLLGPLLVHFLYRKLGPKKTFALLLILYALGAIETYHAYLSPSLLTDWYDVYAKLFFTSRNGLFYTPIFIYLGYFLADYGQIALFQKKRWLSLLLASLFLAGEGVLVYMRQGLNKNFFFALIPFTLFLFN
;
A
#
# COMPACT_ATOMS: atom_id res chain seq x y z
N MET A 1 -9.31 -41.50 8.37
CA MET A 1 -9.09 -41.35 6.92
C MET A 1 -9.26 -39.88 6.57
N ILE A 2 -8.17 -39.10 6.61
CA ILE A 2 -8.21 -37.64 6.43
C ILE A 2 -8.13 -37.38 4.92
N GLN A 3 -9.24 -36.91 4.36
CA GLN A 3 -9.36 -36.52 2.96
C GLN A 3 -8.35 -35.39 2.69
N ARG A 4 -7.25 -35.71 2.01
CA ARG A 4 -6.35 -34.69 1.44
C ARG A 4 -7.19 -33.89 0.45
N ARG A 5 -7.46 -32.62 0.78
CA ARG A 5 -7.92 -31.66 -0.22
C ARG A 5 -6.84 -31.54 -1.27
N GLU A 6 -7.10 -32.10 -2.44
CA GLU A 6 -6.30 -31.90 -3.63
C GLU A 6 -6.15 -30.40 -3.86
N VAL A 7 -4.90 -29.94 -3.82
CA VAL A 7 -4.56 -28.58 -4.24
C VAL A 7 -4.67 -28.59 -5.76
N VAL A 8 -5.83 -28.15 -6.24
CA VAL A 8 -6.14 -27.91 -7.65
C VAL A 8 -4.96 -27.15 -8.30
N GLY A 9 -4.39 -27.75 -9.35
CA GLY A 9 -3.30 -27.19 -10.13
C GLY A 9 -3.63 -25.78 -10.65
N SER A 10 -2.61 -24.93 -10.72
CA SER A 10 -2.75 -23.50 -11.04
C SER A 10 -3.21 -23.26 -12.48
N GLY A 11 -4.51 -23.24 -12.72
CA GLY A 11 -5.13 -22.63 -13.90
C GLY A 11 -5.23 -21.11 -13.76
N GLN A 12 -4.15 -20.41 -13.39
CA GLN A 12 -4.20 -18.96 -13.15
C GLN A 12 -4.31 -18.18 -14.47
N THR A 13 -5.47 -17.57 -14.70
CA THR A 13 -5.84 -16.74 -15.86
C THR A 13 -5.34 -15.29 -15.73
N VAL A 14 -4.16 -15.05 -15.14
CA VAL A 14 -3.65 -13.67 -15.04
C VAL A 14 -3.05 -13.28 -16.38
N ASN A 15 -3.58 -12.21 -16.99
CA ASN A 15 -3.02 -11.66 -18.20
C ASN A 15 -1.75 -10.85 -17.87
N TYR A 16 -0.59 -11.49 -18.00
CA TYR A 16 0.70 -10.88 -17.68
C TYR A 16 0.99 -9.63 -18.51
N ALA A 17 0.58 -9.58 -19.78
CA ALA A 17 0.79 -8.42 -20.63
C ALA A 17 0.01 -7.21 -20.12
N LEU A 18 -1.26 -7.40 -19.77
CA LEU A 18 -2.11 -6.35 -19.21
C LEU A 18 -1.62 -5.91 -17.83
N LEU A 19 -1.18 -6.86 -16.99
CA LEU A 19 -0.60 -6.55 -15.69
C LEU A 19 0.66 -5.69 -15.83
N SER A 20 1.57 -6.04 -16.74
CA SER A 20 2.77 -5.24 -17.02
C SER A 20 2.42 -3.86 -17.58
N LEU A 21 1.42 -3.74 -18.44
CA LEU A 21 0.92 -2.45 -18.92
C LEU A 21 0.43 -1.57 -17.77
N PHE A 22 -0.37 -2.12 -16.85
CA PHE A 22 -0.83 -1.36 -15.69
C PHE A 22 0.31 -1.01 -14.72
N GLN A 23 1.30 -1.87 -14.53
CA GLN A 23 2.49 -1.55 -13.76
C GLN A 23 3.27 -0.39 -14.39
N TYR A 24 3.37 -0.36 -15.72
CA TYR A 24 4.00 0.73 -16.45
C TYR A 24 3.23 2.04 -16.27
N ILE A 25 1.91 2.03 -16.46
CA ILE A 25 1.04 3.20 -16.21
C ILE A 25 1.16 3.67 -14.75
N ALA A 26 1.11 2.74 -13.79
CA ALA A 26 1.28 3.06 -12.37
C ALA A 26 2.66 3.67 -12.06
N SER A 27 3.72 3.23 -12.76
CA SER A 27 5.06 3.81 -12.62
C SER A 27 5.07 5.27 -13.06
N ILE A 28 4.43 5.59 -14.18
CA ILE A 28 4.26 6.97 -14.65
C ILE A 28 3.47 7.78 -13.62
N LEU A 29 2.37 7.24 -13.08
CA LEU A 29 1.57 7.93 -12.06
C LEU A 29 2.37 8.25 -10.79
N VAL A 30 3.26 7.34 -10.35
CA VAL A 30 4.18 7.62 -9.23
C VAL A 30 5.08 8.81 -9.54
N ILE A 31 5.67 8.85 -10.74
CA ILE A 31 6.51 9.99 -11.16
C ILE A 31 5.69 11.28 -11.11
N LEU A 32 4.49 11.29 -11.70
CA LEU A 32 3.63 12.48 -11.78
C LEU A 32 3.16 12.98 -10.40
N VAL A 33 3.04 12.11 -9.39
CA VAL A 33 2.70 12.51 -8.01
C VAL A 33 3.83 13.26 -7.34
N HIS A 34 5.08 12.98 -7.72
CA HIS A 34 6.29 13.57 -7.17
C HIS A 34 6.82 14.76 -7.97
N CYS A 35 6.26 15.00 -9.16
CA CYS A 35 6.46 16.25 -9.88
C CYS A 35 5.84 17.43 -9.12
N GLN A 36 6.30 18.64 -9.46
CA GLN A 36 5.60 19.87 -9.09
C GLN A 36 4.20 19.89 -9.69
N ARG A 37 3.39 20.87 -9.28
CA ARG A 37 2.02 21.03 -9.77
C ARG A 37 1.99 21.12 -11.30
N ILE A 38 1.38 20.12 -11.94
CA ILE A 38 1.29 20.00 -13.40
C ILE A 38 0.11 20.80 -13.96
N PHE A 39 -1.00 20.83 -13.23
CA PHE A 39 -2.22 21.55 -13.60
C PHE A 39 -2.43 22.75 -12.69
N GLU A 40 -2.65 23.91 -13.29
CA GLU A 40 -2.98 25.14 -12.54
C GLU A 40 -4.37 25.05 -11.91
N HIS A 41 -5.36 24.52 -12.63
CA HIS A 41 -6.72 24.35 -12.12
C HIS A 41 -6.76 23.36 -10.94
N GLU A 42 -7.44 23.73 -9.85
CA GLU A 42 -7.48 22.93 -8.61
C GLU A 42 -8.11 21.55 -8.80
N ASP A 43 -9.23 21.48 -9.51
CA ASP A 43 -9.92 20.22 -9.80
C ASP A 43 -9.01 19.25 -10.56
N LEU A 44 -8.34 19.72 -11.61
CA LEU A 44 -7.45 18.90 -12.44
C LEU A 44 -6.22 18.47 -11.64
N HIS A 45 -5.67 19.35 -10.81
CA HIS A 45 -4.58 19.00 -9.92
C HIS A 45 -4.99 17.92 -8.91
N PHE A 46 -6.18 18.03 -8.33
CA PHE A 46 -6.71 17.04 -7.41
C PHE A 46 -6.96 15.70 -8.13
N ILE A 47 -7.59 15.70 -9.29
CA ILE A 47 -7.84 14.48 -10.06
C ILE A 47 -6.52 13.80 -10.42
N GLN A 48 -5.55 14.55 -10.95
CA GLN A 48 -4.25 13.99 -11.33
C GLN A 48 -3.50 13.42 -10.12
N LYS A 49 -3.28 14.24 -9.08
CA LYS A 49 -2.40 13.88 -7.96
C LYS A 49 -3.10 13.00 -6.93
N SER A 50 -4.35 13.33 -6.61
CA SER A 50 -5.10 12.73 -5.50
C SER A 50 -5.98 11.56 -5.88
N MET A 51 -6.49 11.51 -7.11
CA MET A 51 -7.24 10.37 -7.61
C MET A 51 -6.30 9.38 -8.29
N PHE A 52 -5.84 9.69 -9.50
CA PHE A 52 -5.03 8.75 -10.30
C PHE A 52 -3.70 8.43 -9.64
N GLY A 53 -3.00 9.45 -9.15
CA GLY A 53 -1.71 9.29 -8.48
C GLY A 53 -1.72 8.29 -7.31
N ARG A 54 -2.83 8.22 -6.58
CA ARG A 54 -2.95 7.34 -5.40
C ARG A 54 -3.40 5.92 -5.69
N MET A 55 -3.78 5.62 -6.92
CA MET A 55 -4.09 4.25 -7.36
C MET A 55 -2.81 3.40 -7.52
N ALA A 56 -1.67 4.03 -7.79
CA ALA A 56 -0.44 3.34 -8.16
C ALA A 56 0.13 2.47 -7.04
N VAL A 57 0.25 3.00 -5.82
CA VAL A 57 0.86 2.27 -4.70
C VAL A 57 0.04 1.03 -4.30
N PRO A 58 -1.29 1.11 -4.08
CA PRO A 58 -2.13 -0.07 -3.89
C PRO A 58 -1.92 -1.13 -4.95
N PHE A 59 -1.85 -0.73 -6.22
CA PHE A 59 -1.67 -1.65 -7.33
C PHE A 59 -0.34 -2.39 -7.26
N PHE A 60 0.76 -1.68 -7.00
CA PHE A 60 2.07 -2.30 -6.78
C PHE A 60 2.08 -3.22 -5.56
N LEU A 61 1.41 -2.86 -4.47
CA LEU A 61 1.31 -3.71 -3.28
C LEU A 61 0.59 -5.03 -3.58
N ILE A 62 -0.58 -4.97 -4.22
CA ILE A 62 -1.35 -6.16 -4.60
C ILE A 62 -0.53 -7.03 -5.56
N SER A 63 0.04 -6.42 -6.61
CA SER A 63 0.83 -7.14 -7.61
C SER A 63 2.04 -7.84 -7.00
N SER A 64 2.83 -7.12 -6.19
CA SER A 64 4.01 -7.68 -5.54
C SER A 64 3.65 -8.77 -4.53
N ALA A 65 2.59 -8.58 -3.75
CA ALA A 65 2.12 -9.56 -2.78
C ALA A 65 1.55 -10.83 -3.43
N TYR A 66 0.84 -10.68 -4.55
CA TYR A 66 0.34 -11.80 -5.35
C TYR A 66 1.50 -12.69 -5.82
N PHE A 67 2.51 -12.10 -6.47
CA PHE A 67 3.66 -12.85 -6.95
C PHE A 67 4.49 -13.45 -5.81
N PHE A 68 4.65 -12.71 -4.72
CA PHE A 68 5.28 -13.23 -3.51
C PHE A 68 4.56 -14.49 -3.00
N ARG A 69 3.22 -14.46 -2.91
CA ARG A 69 2.39 -15.58 -2.46
C ARG A 69 2.44 -16.78 -3.41
N VAL A 70 2.36 -16.55 -4.72
CA VAL A 70 2.44 -17.62 -5.73
C VAL A 70 3.80 -18.30 -5.66
N ARG A 71 4.89 -17.53 -5.58
CA ARG A 71 6.25 -18.07 -5.47
C ARG A 71 6.44 -18.84 -4.18
N TRP A 72 5.99 -18.28 -3.05
CA TRP A 72 6.03 -18.95 -1.74
C TRP A 72 5.33 -20.31 -1.78
N LYS A 73 4.15 -20.41 -2.41
CA LYS A 73 3.42 -21.69 -2.51
C LYS A 73 4.12 -22.74 -3.39
N ARG A 74 4.76 -22.30 -4.48
CA ARG A 74 5.44 -23.19 -5.44
C ARG A 74 6.80 -23.65 -4.94
N GLU A 75 7.49 -22.83 -4.16
CA GLU A 75 8.86 -23.09 -3.73
C GLU A 75 8.89 -23.53 -2.26
N HIS A 76 8.95 -24.83 -2.00
CA HIS A 76 9.11 -25.40 -0.65
C HIS A 76 10.49 -25.11 0.01
N GLY A 77 11.36 -24.31 -0.63
CA GLY A 77 12.68 -23.95 -0.14
C GLY A 77 12.79 -22.48 0.23
N SER A 78 13.21 -22.19 1.48
CA SER A 78 13.42 -20.83 2.01
C SER A 78 14.43 -20.01 1.19
N THR A 79 15.41 -20.66 0.57
CA THR A 79 16.55 -20.02 -0.10
C THR A 79 16.15 -19.03 -1.20
N LYS A 80 15.24 -19.41 -2.10
CA LYS A 80 14.87 -18.56 -3.25
C LYS A 80 14.07 -17.32 -2.85
N LEU A 81 13.25 -17.44 -1.81
CA LEU A 81 12.57 -16.31 -1.22
C LEU A 81 13.55 -15.38 -0.50
N THR A 82 14.51 -15.95 0.24
CA THR A 82 15.58 -15.16 0.86
C THR A 82 16.36 -14.39 -0.21
N LEU A 83 16.65 -14.99 -1.36
CA LEU A 83 17.28 -14.29 -2.49
C LEU A 83 16.42 -13.14 -3.03
N TYR A 84 15.10 -13.34 -3.15
CA TYR A 84 14.17 -12.28 -3.56
C TYR A 84 14.17 -11.10 -2.58
N ILE A 85 14.03 -11.37 -1.28
CA ILE A 85 14.08 -10.34 -0.22
C ILE A 85 15.44 -9.65 -0.21
N LYS A 86 16.54 -10.40 -0.34
CA LYS A 86 17.89 -9.82 -0.48
C LYS A 86 18.01 -8.91 -1.69
N GLY A 87 17.37 -9.23 -2.81
CA GLY A 87 17.30 -8.36 -3.98
C GLY A 87 16.63 -7.02 -3.67
N ILE A 88 15.46 -7.05 -3.04
CA ILE A 88 14.76 -5.83 -2.60
C ILE A 88 15.61 -5.01 -1.63
N LEU A 89 16.22 -5.66 -0.62
CA LEU A 89 17.08 -5.00 0.35
C LEU A 89 18.30 -4.35 -0.30
N LYS A 90 18.94 -5.00 -1.28
CA LYS A 90 20.07 -4.39 -2.03
C LYS A 90 19.66 -3.10 -2.73
N VAL A 91 18.54 -3.12 -3.45
CA VAL A 91 18.00 -1.93 -4.14
C VAL A 91 17.65 -0.84 -3.12
N TYR A 92 17.03 -1.22 -2.00
CA TYR A 92 16.67 -0.29 -0.94
C TYR A 92 17.89 0.38 -0.30
N CYS A 93 18.92 -0.40 0.06
CA CYS A 93 20.15 0.13 0.63
C CYS A 93 20.86 1.05 -0.36
N PHE A 94 20.94 0.66 -1.64
CA PHE A 94 21.52 1.50 -2.68
C PHE A 94 20.83 2.86 -2.76
N TRP A 95 19.50 2.90 -2.92
CA TRP A 95 18.77 4.16 -2.98
C TRP A 95 18.79 4.93 -1.66
N SER A 96 18.82 4.24 -0.52
CA SER A 96 18.96 4.89 0.79
C SER A 96 20.30 5.62 0.92
N LEU A 97 21.39 5.05 0.39
CA LEU A 97 22.69 5.71 0.33
C LEU A 97 22.67 6.91 -0.62
N VAL A 98 22.06 6.78 -1.80
CA VAL A 98 21.91 7.87 -2.77
C VAL A 98 21.13 9.04 -2.16
N TYR A 99 20.07 8.78 -1.40
CA TYR A 99 19.26 9.80 -0.73
C TYR A 99 19.79 10.23 0.65
N LEU A 100 20.89 9.65 1.14
CA LEU A 100 21.43 9.98 2.46
C LEU A 100 21.77 11.47 2.62
N PRO A 101 22.44 12.15 1.67
CA PRO A 101 22.71 13.59 1.80
C PRO A 101 21.42 14.41 1.98
N TYR A 102 20.38 14.09 1.21
CA TYR A 102 19.07 14.71 1.34
C TYR A 102 18.46 14.44 2.73
N ALA A 103 18.48 13.20 3.21
CA ALA A 103 17.98 12.84 4.54
C ALA A 103 18.69 13.62 5.66
N LEU A 104 20.01 13.80 5.56
CA LEU A 104 20.79 14.55 6.55
C LEU A 104 20.38 16.03 6.58
N THR A 105 20.17 16.67 5.42
CA THR A 105 19.66 18.05 5.37
C THR A 105 18.27 18.18 5.99
N TYR A 106 17.41 17.19 5.79
CA TYR A 106 16.09 17.16 6.41
C TYR A 106 16.17 16.99 7.94
N PHE A 107 17.03 16.10 8.45
CA PHE A 107 17.20 15.94 9.90
C PHE A 107 17.75 17.21 10.57
N GLN A 108 18.63 17.95 9.89
CA GLN A 108 19.09 19.26 10.35
C GLN A 108 17.93 20.27 10.42
N SER A 109 17.03 20.27 9.44
CA SER A 109 15.83 21.15 9.44
C SER A 109 14.87 20.86 10.61
N LEU A 110 14.88 19.61 11.11
CA LEU A 110 14.14 19.21 12.31
C LEU A 110 14.82 19.62 13.62
N HIS A 111 15.95 20.34 13.55
CA HIS A 111 16.76 20.76 14.71
C HIS A 111 17.16 19.57 15.61
N LEU A 112 17.32 18.39 15.01
CA LEU A 112 17.71 17.19 15.75
C LEU A 112 19.18 17.29 16.20
N PRO A 113 19.48 17.08 17.49
CA PRO A 113 20.85 17.01 17.96
C PRO A 113 21.66 15.97 17.20
N LEU A 114 22.91 16.29 16.84
CA LEU A 114 23.76 15.44 16.00
C LEU A 114 23.99 14.04 16.58
N TYR A 115 24.02 13.91 17.90
CA TYR A 115 24.18 12.62 18.57
C TYR A 115 22.97 11.67 18.37
N LEU A 116 21.80 12.20 18.01
CA LEU A 116 20.61 11.41 17.66
C LEU A 116 20.58 11.01 16.17
N ALA A 117 21.49 11.52 15.34
CA ALA A 117 21.50 11.23 13.90
C ALA A 117 21.53 9.73 13.58
N PRO A 118 22.31 8.86 14.28
CA PRO A 118 22.27 7.42 14.02
C PRO A 118 20.90 6.80 14.30
N LEU A 119 20.21 7.25 15.34
CA LEU A 119 18.85 6.79 15.68
C LEU A 119 17.83 7.29 14.65
N ALA A 120 17.94 8.54 14.19
CA ALA A 120 17.08 9.11 13.16
C ALA A 120 17.26 8.38 11.82
N ILE A 121 18.50 8.05 11.44
CA ILE A 121 18.84 7.22 10.27
C ILE A 121 18.20 5.84 10.40
N LEU A 122 18.32 5.19 11.56
CA LEU A 122 17.72 3.86 11.79
C LEU A 122 16.19 3.92 11.70
N ALA A 123 15.57 4.91 12.35
CA ALA A 123 14.12 5.11 12.31
C ALA A 123 13.65 5.39 10.87
N ALA A 124 14.37 6.22 10.12
CA ALA A 124 14.07 6.48 8.71
C ALA A 124 14.16 5.19 7.89
N LEU A 125 15.23 4.40 8.03
CA LEU A 125 15.38 3.14 7.31
C LEU A 125 14.27 2.12 7.58
N LEU A 126 13.70 2.11 8.78
CA LEU A 126 12.66 1.15 9.16
C LEU A 126 11.24 1.65 8.90
N TYR A 127 11.04 2.95 8.76
CA TYR A 127 9.71 3.56 8.71
C TYR A 127 9.40 4.26 7.39
N ILE A 128 10.04 5.41 7.11
CA ILE A 128 9.68 6.30 5.98
C ILE A 128 10.64 6.23 4.79
N GLY A 129 11.82 5.65 4.98
CA GLY A 129 12.96 5.68 4.06
C GLY A 129 13.80 6.95 4.18
N MET A 130 15.00 6.94 3.60
CA MET A 130 15.86 8.14 3.51
C MET A 130 15.29 9.23 2.58
N SER A 131 14.28 8.88 1.80
CA SER A 131 13.42 9.82 1.12
C SER A 131 11.98 9.36 1.26
N TYR A 132 11.05 10.32 1.24
CA TYR A 132 9.64 10.03 1.42
C TYR A 132 9.05 9.16 0.29
N GLN A 133 9.75 8.99 -0.83
CA GLN A 133 9.38 8.07 -1.91
C GLN A 133 9.71 6.61 -1.56
N LEU A 134 10.72 6.38 -0.72
CA LEU A 134 11.21 5.04 -0.39
C LEU A 134 10.36 4.29 0.65
N TRP A 135 9.44 4.96 1.34
CA TRP A 135 8.57 4.39 2.39
C TRP A 135 7.88 3.07 2.00
N TYR A 136 7.60 2.90 0.71
CA TYR A 136 6.96 1.71 0.16
C TYR A 136 7.74 0.44 0.47
N ILE A 137 9.08 0.49 0.43
CA ILE A 137 9.92 -0.71 0.56
C ILE A 137 9.93 -1.25 2.00
N PRO A 138 10.26 -0.49 3.06
CA PRO A 138 10.17 -1.00 4.42
C PRO A 138 8.73 -1.43 4.76
N ALA A 139 7.72 -0.71 4.28
CA ALA A 139 6.33 -1.09 4.44
C ALA A 139 5.99 -2.44 3.78
N PHE A 140 6.47 -2.68 2.55
CA PHE A 140 6.31 -3.95 1.84
C PHE A 140 7.14 -5.09 2.44
N LEU A 141 8.25 -4.82 3.13
CA LEU A 141 9.03 -5.87 3.80
C LEU A 141 8.36 -6.31 5.12
N LEU A 142 7.77 -5.37 5.85
CA LEU A 142 7.06 -5.64 7.11
C LEU A 142 5.66 -6.25 6.89
N GLY A 143 4.96 -5.77 5.86
CA GLY A 143 3.57 -6.16 5.61
C GLY A 143 3.34 -7.66 5.43
N PRO A 144 4.14 -8.41 4.64
CA PRO A 144 4.01 -9.86 4.47
C PRO A 144 4.23 -10.62 5.76
N LEU A 145 5.14 -10.17 6.63
CA LEU A 145 5.37 -10.78 7.94
C LEU A 145 4.13 -10.63 8.83
N LEU A 146 3.59 -9.41 8.91
CA LEU A 146 2.38 -9.10 9.67
C LEU A 146 1.17 -9.88 9.12
N VAL A 147 0.90 -9.75 7.82
CA VAL A 147 -0.23 -10.42 7.17
C VAL A 147 -0.10 -11.93 7.31
N HIS A 148 1.07 -12.51 7.09
CA HIS A 148 1.26 -13.96 7.24
C HIS A 148 1.02 -14.43 8.68
N PHE A 149 1.55 -13.70 9.67
CA PHE A 149 1.33 -14.00 11.08
C PHE A 149 -0.17 -13.97 11.42
N LEU A 150 -0.86 -12.89 11.06
CA LEU A 150 -2.30 -12.74 11.31
C LEU A 150 -3.12 -13.80 10.58
N TYR A 151 -2.81 -14.05 9.30
CA TYR A 151 -3.50 -15.04 8.48
C TYR A 151 -3.44 -16.44 9.09
N ARG A 152 -2.29 -16.82 9.64
CA ARG A 152 -2.11 -18.10 10.34
C ARG A 152 -2.80 -18.16 11.70
N LYS A 153 -2.75 -17.08 12.47
CA LYS A 153 -3.27 -17.06 13.86
C LYS A 153 -4.79 -16.87 13.92
N LEU A 154 -5.33 -16.01 13.06
CA LEU A 154 -6.73 -15.59 13.10
C LEU A 154 -7.57 -16.18 11.96
N GLY A 155 -6.93 -16.69 10.91
CA GLY A 155 -7.60 -17.10 9.67
C GLY A 155 -7.95 -15.93 8.75
N PRO A 156 -8.36 -16.18 7.50
CA PRO A 156 -8.54 -15.16 6.47
C PRO A 156 -9.57 -14.09 6.85
N LYS A 157 -10.77 -14.51 7.30
CA LYS A 157 -11.88 -13.59 7.59
C LYS A 157 -11.55 -12.60 8.72
N LYS A 158 -11.03 -13.11 9.85
CA LYS A 158 -10.66 -12.27 10.99
C LYS A 158 -9.46 -11.38 10.69
N THR A 159 -8.52 -11.88 9.88
CA THR A 159 -7.39 -11.06 9.39
C THR A 159 -7.90 -9.90 8.57
N PHE A 160 -8.78 -10.12 7.60
CA PHE A 160 -9.35 -9.05 6.79
C PHE A 160 -10.08 -8.00 7.65
N ALA A 161 -10.90 -8.43 8.61
CA ALA A 161 -11.59 -7.52 9.52
C ALA A 161 -10.62 -6.65 10.33
N LEU A 162 -9.56 -7.24 10.90
CA LEU A 162 -8.54 -6.50 11.64
C LEU A 162 -7.80 -5.50 10.74
N LEU A 163 -7.43 -5.90 9.53
CA LEU A 163 -6.74 -5.02 8.58
C LEU A 163 -7.64 -3.87 8.10
N LEU A 164 -8.94 -4.09 8.00
CA LEU A 164 -9.91 -3.03 7.69
C LEU A 164 -10.02 -2.02 8.84
N ILE A 165 -9.99 -2.48 10.08
CA ILE A 165 -9.94 -1.60 11.27
C ILE A 165 -8.65 -0.77 11.26
N LEU A 166 -7.50 -1.41 11.02
CA LEU A 166 -6.22 -0.68 10.91
C LEU A 166 -6.26 0.35 9.78
N TYR A 167 -6.81 -0.01 8.61
CA TYR A 167 -6.97 0.92 7.50
C TYR A 167 -7.88 2.08 7.86
N ALA A 168 -8.99 1.83 8.58
CA ALA A 168 -9.91 2.87 9.02
C ALA A 168 -9.27 3.83 10.03
N LEU A 169 -8.47 3.31 10.97
CA LEU A 169 -7.68 4.14 11.89
C LEU A 169 -6.68 5.02 11.13
N GLY A 170 -6.01 4.46 10.11
CA GLY A 170 -5.14 5.25 9.24
C GLY A 170 -5.89 6.29 8.42
N ALA A 171 -7.09 5.96 7.95
CA ALA A 171 -7.93 6.82 7.13
C ALA A 171 -8.43 8.08 7.86
N ILE A 172 -8.34 8.13 9.21
CA ILE A 172 -8.57 9.35 9.98
C ILE A 172 -7.73 10.52 9.42
N GLU A 173 -6.51 10.26 8.94
CA GLU A 173 -5.67 11.29 8.27
C GLU A 173 -6.38 11.96 7.08
N THR A 174 -7.05 11.17 6.24
CA THR A 174 -7.72 11.66 5.02
C THR A 174 -9.07 12.28 5.33
N TYR A 175 -9.79 11.71 6.30
CA TYR A 175 -11.12 12.16 6.72
C TYR A 175 -11.09 13.11 7.92
N HIS A 176 -9.92 13.59 8.33
CA HIS A 176 -9.73 14.38 9.54
C HIS A 176 -10.70 15.56 9.61
N ALA A 177 -10.83 16.30 8.51
CA ALA A 177 -11.72 17.44 8.44
C ALA A 177 -13.20 17.06 8.70
N TYR A 178 -13.65 15.88 8.26
CA TYR A 178 -15.01 15.40 8.52
C TYR A 178 -15.24 14.93 9.96
N LEU A 179 -14.18 14.45 10.62
CA LEU A 179 -14.23 13.88 11.96
C LEU A 179 -13.92 14.91 13.05
N SER A 180 -13.38 16.06 12.69
CA SER A 180 -12.97 17.09 13.64
C SER A 180 -14.15 17.97 14.08
N PRO A 181 -14.26 18.28 15.39
CA PRO A 181 -13.45 17.76 16.50
C PRO A 181 -13.98 16.40 17.02
N SER A 182 -13.08 15.46 17.33
CA SER A 182 -13.44 14.22 18.03
C SER A 182 -12.24 13.58 18.73
N LEU A 183 -12.51 12.64 19.64
CA LEU A 183 -11.46 11.82 20.27
C LEU A 183 -10.60 11.07 19.24
N LEU A 184 -11.15 10.76 18.07
CA LEU A 184 -10.41 10.11 16.98
C LEU A 184 -9.39 11.05 16.35
N THR A 185 -9.76 12.32 16.12
CA THR A 185 -8.83 13.32 15.58
C THR A 185 -7.77 13.69 16.61
N ASP A 186 -8.13 13.78 17.90
CA ASP A 186 -7.16 14.06 18.97
C ASP A 186 -6.11 12.95 19.09
N TRP A 187 -6.53 11.69 19.04
CA TRP A 187 -5.62 10.53 19.00
C TRP A 187 -4.70 10.59 17.78
N TYR A 188 -5.26 10.89 16.61
CA TYR A 188 -4.47 10.96 15.37
C TYR A 188 -3.46 12.11 15.42
N ASP A 189 -3.83 13.27 15.96
CA ASP A 189 -2.93 14.43 16.07
C ASP A 189 -1.75 14.14 17.00
N VAL A 190 -1.96 13.39 18.08
CA VAL A 190 -0.86 12.89 18.93
C VAL A 190 0.00 11.88 18.16
N TYR A 191 -0.61 10.96 17.43
CA TYR A 191 0.09 9.98 16.61
C TYR A 191 0.96 10.65 15.53
N ALA A 192 0.42 11.65 14.82
CA ALA A 192 1.08 12.35 13.72
C ALA A 192 2.31 13.14 14.19
N LYS A 193 2.35 13.61 15.44
CA LYS A 193 3.55 14.26 16.02
C LYS A 193 4.76 13.32 16.10
N LEU A 194 4.53 12.02 16.24
CA LEU A 194 5.61 11.02 16.35
C LEU A 194 5.90 10.33 15.02
N PHE A 195 4.86 10.03 14.24
CA PHE A 195 4.95 9.18 13.06
C PHE A 195 4.74 9.92 11.73
N PHE A 196 4.50 11.24 11.76
CA PHE A 196 4.26 12.15 10.63
C PHE A 196 3.02 11.87 9.77
N THR A 197 2.70 10.60 9.52
CA THR A 197 1.61 10.15 8.66
C THR A 197 1.18 8.73 9.05
N SER A 198 -0.08 8.39 8.83
CA SER A 198 -0.55 6.99 8.96
C SER A 198 -0.27 6.16 7.70
N ARG A 199 0.19 6.77 6.59
CA ARG A 199 0.55 6.06 5.36
C ARG A 199 1.86 5.27 5.55
N ASN A 200 1.75 4.06 6.08
CA ASN A 200 2.89 3.24 6.44
C ASN A 200 2.65 1.72 6.34
N GLY A 201 3.61 0.94 6.84
CA GLY A 201 3.59 -0.53 6.88
C GLY A 201 2.54 -1.17 7.79
N LEU A 202 1.89 -0.40 8.68
CA LEU A 202 0.89 -0.90 9.64
C LEU A 202 -0.54 -0.60 9.22
N PHE A 203 -0.86 0.67 8.94
CA PHE A 203 -2.25 1.08 8.67
C PHE A 203 -2.63 0.96 7.20
N TYR A 204 -1.71 1.26 6.28
CA TYR A 204 -2.02 1.33 4.85
C TYR A 204 -1.71 0.02 4.12
N THR A 205 -0.47 -0.44 4.25
CA THR A 205 0.10 -1.50 3.41
C THR A 205 -0.51 -2.89 3.60
N PRO A 206 -0.81 -3.36 4.83
CA PRO A 206 -1.22 -4.74 5.06
C PRO A 206 -2.48 -5.18 4.34
N ILE A 207 -3.50 -4.30 4.21
CA ILE A 207 -4.75 -4.68 3.56
C ILE A 207 -4.53 -5.01 2.08
N PHE A 208 -3.71 -4.23 1.37
CA PHE A 208 -3.39 -4.49 -0.04
C PHE A 208 -2.53 -5.74 -0.21
N ILE A 209 -1.62 -6.01 0.72
CA ILE A 209 -0.86 -7.28 0.71
C ILE A 209 -1.81 -8.48 0.93
N TYR A 210 -2.74 -8.35 1.87
CA TYR A 210 -3.77 -9.36 2.08
C TYR A 210 -4.61 -9.60 0.82
N LEU A 211 -5.00 -8.55 0.10
CA LEU A 211 -5.73 -8.69 -1.17
C LEU A 211 -4.90 -9.43 -2.23
N GLY A 212 -3.60 -9.16 -2.34
CA GLY A 212 -2.70 -9.93 -3.22
C GLY A 212 -2.64 -11.41 -2.84
N TYR A 213 -2.59 -11.73 -1.54
CA TYR A 213 -2.64 -13.10 -1.06
C TYR A 213 -3.99 -13.76 -1.36
N PHE A 214 -5.07 -13.01 -1.16
CA PHE A 214 -6.43 -13.47 -1.42
C PHE A 214 -6.64 -13.81 -2.90
N LEU A 215 -6.15 -12.97 -3.82
CA LEU A 215 -6.18 -13.24 -5.26
C LEU A 215 -5.34 -14.46 -5.64
N ALA A 216 -4.17 -14.64 -5.03
CA ALA A 216 -3.32 -15.81 -5.28
C ALA A 216 -3.95 -17.12 -4.74
N ASP A 217 -4.73 -17.04 -3.68
CA ASP A 217 -5.39 -18.19 -3.06
C ASP A 217 -6.75 -18.51 -3.68
N TYR A 218 -7.51 -17.48 -4.09
CA TYR A 218 -8.93 -17.57 -4.42
C TYR A 218 -9.33 -16.87 -5.74
N GLY A 219 -8.38 -16.49 -6.59
CA GLY A 219 -8.64 -15.81 -7.88
C GLY A 219 -9.54 -16.58 -8.86
N GLN A 220 -9.86 -17.85 -8.58
CA GLN A 220 -10.78 -18.67 -9.37
C GLN A 220 -12.26 -18.46 -9.03
N ILE A 221 -12.59 -17.63 -8.02
CA ILE A 221 -13.98 -17.38 -7.64
C ILE A 221 -14.74 -16.68 -8.78
N ALA A 222 -16.00 -17.08 -9.01
CA ALA A 222 -16.84 -16.58 -10.10
C ALA A 222 -17.00 -15.04 -10.15
N LEU A 223 -16.92 -14.36 -9.00
CA LEU A 223 -16.91 -12.89 -8.91
C LEU A 223 -15.80 -12.27 -9.78
N PHE A 224 -14.61 -12.88 -9.76
CA PHE A 224 -13.43 -12.45 -10.50
C PHE A 224 -13.45 -12.88 -11.98
N GLN A 225 -14.31 -13.82 -12.35
CA GLN A 225 -14.37 -14.34 -13.72
C GLN A 225 -15.53 -13.74 -14.51
N LYS A 226 -16.76 -13.82 -13.96
CA LYS A 226 -17.99 -13.48 -14.70
C LYS A 226 -18.43 -12.03 -14.51
N LYS A 227 -18.15 -11.41 -13.36
CA LYS A 227 -18.65 -10.09 -13.00
C LYS A 227 -17.57 -9.02 -12.88
N ARG A 228 -16.33 -9.31 -13.28
CA ARG A 228 -15.17 -8.43 -13.05
C ARG A 228 -15.37 -7.01 -13.55
N TRP A 229 -15.91 -6.83 -14.76
CA TRP A 229 -16.07 -5.51 -15.37
C TRP A 229 -17.16 -4.69 -14.69
N LEU A 230 -18.26 -5.33 -14.29
CA LEU A 230 -19.31 -4.68 -13.50
C LEU A 230 -18.78 -4.30 -12.11
N SER A 231 -18.05 -5.20 -11.45
CA SER A 231 -17.43 -4.93 -10.16
C SER A 231 -16.39 -3.81 -10.23
N LEU A 232 -15.59 -3.77 -11.29
CA LEU A 232 -14.63 -2.69 -11.55
C LEU A 232 -15.35 -1.36 -11.80
N LEU A 233 -16.42 -1.36 -12.61
CA LEU A 233 -17.22 -0.16 -12.86
C LEU A 233 -17.81 0.38 -11.55
N LEU A 234 -18.47 -0.48 -10.77
CA LEU A 234 -19.05 -0.09 -9.49
C LEU A 234 -17.97 0.43 -8.53
N ALA A 235 -16.84 -0.27 -8.39
CA ALA A 235 -15.74 0.20 -7.56
C ALA A 235 -15.15 1.54 -8.04
N SER A 236 -15.12 1.77 -9.35
CA SER A 236 -14.68 3.05 -9.93
C SER A 236 -15.65 4.18 -9.65
N LEU A 237 -16.96 3.93 -9.71
CA LEU A 237 -17.99 4.90 -9.33
C LEU A 237 -17.93 5.24 -7.83
N PHE A 238 -17.75 4.24 -6.98
CA PHE A 238 -17.52 4.45 -5.55
C PHE A 238 -16.24 5.26 -5.29
N LEU A 239 -15.16 4.96 -6.02
CA LEU A 239 -13.91 5.72 -5.91
C LEU A 239 -14.10 7.16 -6.36
N ALA A 240 -14.80 7.41 -7.48
CA ALA A 240 -15.13 8.75 -7.93
C ALA A 240 -15.97 9.52 -6.89
N GLY A 241 -17.01 8.88 -6.33
CA GLY A 241 -17.84 9.47 -5.28
C GLY A 241 -17.07 9.80 -4.01
N GLU A 242 -16.24 8.87 -3.52
CA GLU A 242 -15.34 9.10 -2.40
C GLU A 242 -14.31 10.20 -2.70
N GLY A 243 -13.82 10.24 -3.95
CA GLY A 243 -13.02 11.32 -4.54
C GLY A 243 -13.64 12.69 -4.36
N VAL A 244 -14.90 12.83 -4.73
CA VAL A 244 -15.65 14.08 -4.58
C VAL A 244 -15.80 14.45 -3.11
N LEU A 245 -16.09 13.50 -2.22
CA LEU A 245 -16.15 13.78 -0.77
C LEU A 245 -14.81 14.31 -0.25
N VAL A 246 -13.71 13.63 -0.54
CA VAL A 246 -12.37 14.07 -0.13
C VAL A 246 -12.01 15.42 -0.76
N TYR A 247 -12.47 15.71 -1.98
CA TYR A 247 -12.27 17.00 -2.64
C TYR A 247 -13.00 18.14 -1.92
N MET A 248 -14.27 17.94 -1.58
CA MET A 248 -15.13 18.95 -0.96
C MET A 248 -14.65 19.36 0.44
N ARG A 249 -14.09 18.41 1.20
CA ARG A 249 -13.54 18.71 2.53
C ARG A 249 -12.25 17.93 2.78
N GLN A 250 -11.15 18.54 2.37
CA GLN A 250 -9.84 17.92 2.43
C GLN A 250 -9.32 17.80 3.87
N GLY A 251 -8.90 16.60 4.27
CA GLY A 251 -8.19 16.37 5.53
C GLY A 251 -6.69 16.72 5.46
N LEU A 252 -5.94 16.22 6.45
CA LEU A 252 -4.50 16.49 6.62
C LEU A 252 -3.64 15.92 5.50
N ASN A 253 -4.03 14.75 5.00
CA ASN A 253 -3.55 14.21 3.75
C ASN A 253 -4.74 13.64 2.99
N LYS A 254 -4.49 12.89 1.93
CA LYS A 254 -5.55 12.27 1.14
C LYS A 254 -5.13 10.86 0.74
N ASN A 255 -4.27 10.21 1.52
CA ASN A 255 -3.65 8.92 1.18
C ASN A 255 -4.64 7.75 1.16
N PHE A 256 -5.71 7.82 1.96
CA PHE A 256 -6.62 6.73 2.20
C PHE A 256 -7.96 6.95 1.51
N PHE A 257 -8.40 5.94 0.79
CA PHE A 257 -9.72 5.84 0.17
C PHE A 257 -10.20 4.41 0.41
N PHE A 258 -11.36 4.22 1.03
CA PHE A 258 -11.96 2.90 1.23
C PHE A 258 -12.29 2.24 -0.11
N ALA A 259 -12.69 3.02 -1.12
CA ALA A 259 -12.98 2.52 -2.45
C ALA A 259 -11.73 2.07 -3.21
N LEU A 260 -10.51 2.48 -2.82
CA LEU A 260 -9.27 1.92 -3.39
C LEU A 260 -9.13 0.43 -3.09
N ILE A 261 -9.69 -0.07 -1.98
CA ILE A 261 -9.61 -1.48 -1.59
C ILE A 261 -10.30 -2.36 -2.65
N PRO A 262 -11.62 -2.21 -2.95
CA PRO A 262 -12.27 -2.98 -4.00
C PRO A 262 -11.79 -2.57 -5.40
N PHE A 263 -11.52 -1.29 -5.66
CA PHE A 263 -11.07 -0.84 -6.98
C PHE A 263 -9.80 -1.56 -7.41
N THR A 264 -8.77 -1.55 -6.55
CA THR A 264 -7.48 -2.16 -6.89
C THR A 264 -7.59 -3.69 -6.96
N LEU A 265 -8.44 -4.30 -6.13
CA LEU A 265 -8.73 -5.73 -6.17
C LEU A 265 -9.27 -6.16 -7.54
N PHE A 266 -10.23 -5.41 -8.10
CA PHE A 266 -10.82 -5.71 -9.41
C PHE A 266 -9.98 -5.20 -10.59
N LEU A 267 -9.17 -4.16 -10.40
CA LEU A 267 -8.25 -3.69 -11.44
C LEU A 267 -7.16 -4.73 -11.76
N PHE A 268 -6.73 -5.49 -10.75
CA PHE A 268 -5.71 -6.53 -10.92
C PHE A 268 -6.18 -7.73 -11.77
N ASN A 269 -7.49 -7.98 -11.85
CA ASN A 269 -8.06 -9.26 -12.30
C ASN A 269 -9.08 -9.10 -13.44
#